data_AF-A0A374AVR4-F1
#
_entry.id   AF-A0A374AVR4-F1
#
_cell.length_a   1.000
_cell.length_b   1.000
_cell.length_c   1.000
_cell.angle_alpha   90.00
_cell.angle_beta   90.00
_cell.angle_gamma   90.00
#
_symmetry.space_group_name_H-M   'P 1'
#
loop_
_entity.id
_entity.type
_entity.pdbx_description
1 polymer ?
#
loop_
_entity_poly.entity_id
_entity_poly.type
_entity_poly.pdbx_seq_one_letter_code
_entity_poly.pdbx_strand_id
1 'polypeptide(L)'
;MNELLREIESIGIVPVISLKDAEKAEPLAKALCEGGIPCAEVTFRTDACVESIRRMTKACPEMLVGAGTVIMKGQAEEAAKAGAKFMVSPGFNHEVVEYGIGHNIAVISGCSSPTDVEQAMKYGLHLVKFFPAEAAGGVRMLKSLSGPYSGMKFMPTGGITEANMGEYLELKQVAACGGSFMVPENLIEKGDFITIREMAKKAVHEMLGFELAHIGLNMKNRDEAMLAAGMFESVFGFQKSENDNSIFAGSYIEAMKSPFFGEKGHIAVRTNDAGRALSYFKRRGFSFREESAVYKMDGTLGAVYFREEIGGFAVHLVQK
;
A
#
# COMPACT_ATOMS: atom_id res chain seq x y z
N MET A 1 -11.11 -9.23 -10.63
CA MET A 1 -10.40 -7.96 -10.39
C MET A 1 -9.26 -7.79 -11.38
N ASN A 2 -9.31 -6.71 -12.17
CA ASN A 2 -8.29 -6.32 -13.15
C ASN A 2 -6.89 -6.26 -12.47
N GLU A 3 -5.84 -6.74 -13.15
CA GLU A 3 -4.46 -6.75 -12.64
C GLU A 3 -4.00 -5.38 -12.14
N LEU A 4 -4.37 -4.31 -12.84
CA LEU A 4 -4.08 -2.94 -12.46
C LEU A 4 -4.66 -2.57 -11.08
N LEU A 5 -5.88 -3.03 -10.78
CA LEU A 5 -6.52 -2.74 -9.49
C LEU A 5 -5.82 -3.46 -8.34
N ARG A 6 -5.30 -4.68 -8.59
CA ARG A 6 -4.46 -5.40 -7.62
C ARG A 6 -3.14 -4.69 -7.40
N GLU A 7 -2.57 -4.10 -8.45
CA GLU A 7 -1.36 -3.31 -8.33
C GLU A 7 -1.59 -2.05 -7.49
N ILE A 8 -2.69 -1.32 -7.69
CA ILE A 8 -3.11 -0.21 -6.81
C ILE A 8 -3.23 -0.68 -5.34
N GLU A 9 -3.89 -1.82 -5.09
CA GLU A 9 -4.01 -2.40 -3.75
C GLU A 9 -2.64 -2.73 -3.12
N SER A 10 -1.72 -3.25 -3.93
CA SER A 10 -0.34 -3.56 -3.52
C SER A 10 0.53 -2.32 -3.27
N ILE A 11 0.12 -1.14 -3.76
CA ILE A 11 0.76 0.15 -3.48
C ILE A 11 0.15 0.76 -2.22
N GLY A 12 -1.17 0.66 -2.04
CA GLY A 12 -1.89 1.07 -0.83
C GLY A 12 -2.14 2.58 -0.69
N ILE A 13 -1.47 3.43 -1.49
CA ILE A 13 -1.69 4.88 -1.49
C ILE A 13 -1.67 5.42 -2.92
N VAL A 14 -2.57 6.35 -3.23
CA VAL A 14 -2.67 7.03 -4.52
C VAL A 14 -2.55 8.55 -4.32
N PRO A 15 -1.42 9.17 -4.71
CA PRO A 15 -1.25 10.61 -4.71
C PRO A 15 -2.26 11.30 -5.64
N VAL A 16 -3.07 12.20 -5.11
CA VAL A 16 -4.03 13.00 -5.87
C VAL A 16 -3.39 14.35 -6.20
N ILE A 17 -3.15 14.58 -7.50
CA ILE A 17 -2.27 15.65 -7.99
C ILE A 17 -3.06 16.68 -8.79
N SER A 18 -2.85 17.95 -8.48
CA SER A 18 -3.25 19.09 -9.30
C SER A 18 -2.00 19.79 -9.80
N LEU A 19 -1.81 19.85 -11.11
CA LEU A 19 -0.64 20.47 -11.74
C LEU A 19 -1.07 21.67 -12.56
N LYS A 20 -0.54 22.86 -12.28
CA LYS A 20 -0.78 24.06 -13.12
C LYS A 20 0.19 24.14 -14.29
N ASP A 21 1.36 23.53 -14.16
CA ASP A 21 2.44 23.51 -15.14
C ASP A 21 2.82 22.06 -15.43
N ALA A 22 2.64 21.63 -16.68
CA ALA A 22 2.93 20.26 -17.10
C ALA A 22 4.44 19.94 -17.12
N GLU A 23 5.32 20.94 -17.16
CA GLU A 23 6.78 20.73 -17.07
C GLU A 23 7.19 20.11 -15.72
N LYS A 24 6.37 20.32 -14.67
CA LYS A 24 6.59 19.73 -13.34
C LYS A 24 6.21 18.25 -13.25
N ALA A 25 5.52 17.71 -14.26
CA ALA A 25 4.95 16.37 -14.22
C ALA A 25 6.02 15.27 -14.21
N GLU A 26 7.03 15.35 -15.09
CA GLU A 26 8.10 14.35 -15.16
C GLU A 26 8.96 14.30 -13.87
N PRO A 27 9.48 15.43 -13.34
CA PRO A 27 10.22 15.41 -12.08
C PRO A 27 9.39 14.89 -10.90
N LEU A 28 8.09 15.21 -10.86
CA LEU A 28 7.17 14.72 -9.84
C LEU A 28 6.98 13.19 -9.92
N ALA A 29 6.80 12.64 -11.12
CA ALA A 29 6.69 11.20 -11.33
C ALA A 29 7.93 10.45 -10.85
N LYS A 30 9.13 10.96 -11.17
CA LYS A 30 10.41 10.38 -10.70
C LYS A 30 10.50 10.41 -9.18
N ALA A 31 10.17 11.53 -8.55
CA ALA A 31 10.19 11.67 -7.09
C ALA A 31 9.23 10.69 -6.39
N LEU A 32 8.03 10.49 -6.95
CA LEU A 32 7.06 9.52 -6.44
C LEU A 32 7.56 8.08 -6.57
N CYS A 33 8.12 7.71 -7.73
CA CYS A 33 8.69 6.38 -7.95
C CYS A 33 9.88 6.10 -7.02
N GLU A 34 10.83 7.03 -6.90
CA GLU A 34 11.96 6.91 -5.97
C GLU A 34 11.51 6.85 -4.50
N GLY A 35 10.44 7.58 -4.18
CA GLY A 35 9.78 7.55 -2.87
C GLY A 35 9.01 6.26 -2.59
N GLY A 36 8.88 5.35 -3.56
CA GLY A 36 8.22 4.05 -3.41
C GLY A 36 6.73 4.04 -3.75
N ILE A 37 6.21 5.09 -4.39
CA ILE A 37 4.81 5.22 -4.82
C ILE A 37 4.76 5.33 -6.36
N PRO A 38 4.84 4.22 -7.11
CA PRO A 38 4.72 4.24 -8.57
C PRO A 38 3.25 4.37 -9.02
N CYS A 39 2.54 5.37 -8.50
CA CYS A 39 1.13 5.64 -8.82
C CYS A 39 0.80 7.14 -8.70
N ALA A 40 -0.11 7.64 -9.53
CA ALA A 40 -0.61 9.02 -9.51
C ALA A 40 -2.04 9.13 -10.06
N GLU A 41 -2.90 9.89 -9.39
CA GLU A 41 -4.18 10.38 -9.89
C GLU A 41 -4.02 11.86 -10.29
N VAL A 42 -3.87 12.16 -11.58
CA VAL A 42 -3.74 13.54 -12.09
C VAL A 42 -5.12 14.13 -12.37
N THR A 43 -5.51 15.19 -11.67
CA THR A 43 -6.89 15.69 -11.69
C THR A 43 -7.18 16.65 -12.86
N PHE A 44 -8.34 16.51 -13.51
CA PHE A 44 -8.93 17.45 -14.49
C PHE A 44 -9.39 18.79 -13.87
N ARG A 45 -8.67 19.30 -12.88
CA ARG A 45 -8.92 20.61 -12.26
C ARG A 45 -8.07 21.72 -12.89
N THR A 46 -7.19 21.37 -13.82
CA THR A 46 -6.28 22.27 -14.52
C THR A 46 -6.15 21.88 -15.99
N ASP A 47 -5.87 22.86 -16.85
CA ASP A 47 -5.67 22.64 -18.29
C ASP A 47 -4.41 21.79 -18.59
N ALA A 48 -3.48 21.73 -17.64
CA ALA A 48 -2.24 20.95 -17.77
C ALA A 48 -2.43 19.44 -17.52
N CYS A 49 -3.64 18.97 -17.16
CA CYS A 49 -3.91 17.56 -16.82
C CYS A 49 -3.44 16.58 -17.92
N VAL A 50 -3.93 16.76 -19.15
CA VAL A 50 -3.66 15.86 -20.28
C VAL A 50 -2.18 15.79 -20.62
N GLU A 51 -1.51 16.94 -20.68
CA GLU A 51 -0.07 16.98 -20.96
C GLU A 51 0.76 16.43 -19.80
N SER A 52 0.33 16.63 -18.55
CA SER A 52 0.98 16.05 -17.38
C SER A 52 0.93 14.52 -17.41
N ILE A 53 -0.23 13.93 -17.73
CA ILE A 53 -0.38 12.47 -17.88
C ILE A 53 0.59 11.95 -18.95
N ARG A 54 0.65 12.61 -20.12
CA ARG A 54 1.55 12.23 -21.22
C ARG A 54 3.03 12.26 -20.80
N ARG A 55 3.43 13.27 -20.02
CA ARG A 55 4.81 13.41 -19.54
C ARG A 55 5.17 12.37 -18.48
N MET A 56 4.29 12.14 -17.50
CA MET A 56 4.52 11.14 -16.46
C MET A 56 4.62 9.74 -17.04
N THR A 57 3.68 9.36 -17.92
CA THR A 57 3.65 8.04 -18.56
C THR A 57 4.87 7.80 -19.45
N LYS A 58 5.35 8.83 -20.16
CA LYS A 58 6.57 8.75 -20.97
C LYS A 58 7.83 8.63 -20.11
N ALA A 59 7.91 9.38 -19.01
CA ALA A 59 9.09 9.42 -18.15
C ALA A 59 9.23 8.19 -17.25
N CYS A 60 8.10 7.64 -16.78
CA CYS A 60 8.03 6.49 -15.86
C CYS A 60 6.99 5.48 -16.39
N PRO A 61 7.32 4.65 -17.41
CA PRO A 61 6.37 3.73 -18.04
C PRO A 61 5.75 2.70 -17.08
N GLU A 62 6.50 2.30 -16.06
CA GLU A 62 6.06 1.40 -14.99
C GLU A 62 5.04 2.06 -14.04
N MET A 63 5.03 3.38 -13.93
CA MET A 63 4.13 4.10 -13.03
C MET A 63 2.66 3.93 -13.46
N LEU A 64 1.78 3.73 -12.48
CA LEU A 64 0.33 3.77 -12.69
C LEU A 64 -0.17 5.21 -12.69
N VAL A 65 -0.25 5.81 -13.88
CA VAL A 65 -0.80 7.16 -14.05
C VAL A 65 -2.27 7.05 -14.44
N GLY A 66 -3.17 7.60 -13.63
CA GLY A 66 -4.59 7.71 -13.90
C GLY A 66 -5.05 9.16 -13.95
N ALA A 67 -6.25 9.37 -14.48
CA ALA A 67 -6.89 10.67 -14.49
C ALA A 67 -7.97 10.77 -13.41
N GLY A 68 -7.89 11.81 -12.60
CA GLY A 68 -8.85 12.14 -11.54
C GLY A 68 -9.81 13.24 -11.94
N THR A 69 -10.90 13.38 -11.19
CA THR A 69 -11.94 14.39 -11.45
C THR A 69 -12.53 14.28 -12.87
N VAL A 70 -12.61 13.07 -13.41
CA VAL A 70 -13.23 12.81 -14.72
C VAL A 70 -14.74 12.83 -14.55
N ILE A 71 -15.41 13.83 -15.11
CA ILE A 71 -16.85 14.05 -14.99
C ILE A 71 -17.57 14.09 -16.34
N MET A 72 -16.85 13.97 -17.45
CA MET A 72 -17.41 13.92 -18.80
C MET A 72 -16.70 12.84 -19.62
N LYS A 73 -17.43 12.21 -20.54
CA LYS A 73 -16.86 11.23 -21.48
C LYS A 73 -15.67 11.79 -22.27
N GLY A 74 -15.76 13.05 -22.74
CA GLY A 74 -14.67 13.69 -23.48
C GLY A 74 -13.34 13.76 -22.70
N GLN A 75 -13.41 13.99 -21.38
CA GLN A 75 -12.22 13.97 -20.52
C GLN A 75 -11.62 12.56 -20.42
N ALA A 76 -12.48 11.52 -20.34
CA ALA A 76 -12.01 10.14 -20.34
C ALA A 76 -11.33 9.78 -21.67
N GLU A 77 -11.85 10.26 -22.80
CA GLU A 77 -11.24 10.10 -24.13
C GLU A 77 -9.86 10.77 -24.22
N GLU A 78 -9.76 12.02 -23.76
CA GLU A 78 -8.51 12.78 -23.77
C GLU A 78 -7.44 12.15 -22.88
N ALA A 79 -7.81 11.74 -21.66
CA ALA A 79 -6.90 11.08 -20.74
C ALA A 79 -6.44 9.71 -21.25
N ALA A 80 -7.34 8.93 -21.86
CA ALA A 80 -6.98 7.65 -22.48
C ALA A 80 -5.95 7.86 -23.60
N LYS A 81 -6.17 8.85 -24.48
CA LYS A 81 -5.22 9.23 -25.54
C LYS A 81 -3.88 9.73 -24.98
N ALA A 82 -3.87 10.30 -23.78
CA ALA A 82 -2.65 10.74 -23.10
C ALA A 82 -1.87 9.60 -22.43
N GLY A 83 -2.46 8.40 -22.32
CA GLY A 83 -1.84 7.23 -21.71
C GLY A 83 -2.29 6.93 -20.28
N ALA A 84 -3.39 7.53 -19.80
CA ALA A 84 -3.95 7.18 -18.49
C ALA A 84 -4.38 5.71 -18.45
N LYS A 85 -3.91 4.98 -17.44
CA LYS A 85 -4.20 3.55 -17.24
C LYS A 85 -5.52 3.31 -16.49
N PHE A 86 -5.99 4.32 -15.75
CA PHE A 86 -7.27 4.27 -15.04
C PHE A 86 -7.92 5.65 -14.92
N MET A 87 -9.24 5.67 -14.67
CA MET A 87 -10.06 6.87 -14.52
C MET A 87 -10.71 6.90 -13.14
N VAL A 88 -10.75 8.08 -12.53
CA VAL A 88 -11.34 8.31 -11.22
C VAL A 88 -12.33 9.47 -11.30
N SER A 89 -13.58 9.20 -10.94
CA SER A 89 -14.64 10.21 -10.86
C SER A 89 -15.01 10.51 -9.40
N PRO A 90 -15.39 11.75 -9.05
CA PRO A 90 -15.74 12.10 -7.67
C PRO A 90 -17.08 11.49 -7.22
N GLY A 91 -18.00 11.23 -8.16
CA GLY A 91 -19.26 10.51 -7.94
C GLY A 91 -19.49 9.47 -9.03
N PHE A 92 -20.63 8.78 -9.00
CA PHE A 92 -20.98 7.78 -10.01
C PHE A 92 -21.38 8.45 -11.32
N ASN A 93 -20.55 8.31 -12.36
CA ASN A 93 -20.81 8.89 -13.68
C ASN A 93 -20.96 7.78 -14.72
N HIS A 94 -22.18 7.59 -15.21
CA HIS A 94 -22.54 6.54 -16.15
C HIS A 94 -21.73 6.62 -17.46
N GLU A 95 -21.61 7.79 -18.06
CA GLU A 95 -20.92 7.94 -19.35
C GLU A 95 -19.43 7.62 -19.24
N VAL A 96 -18.79 8.00 -18.14
CA VAL A 96 -17.37 7.69 -17.87
C VAL A 96 -17.18 6.19 -17.60
N VAL A 97 -18.07 5.58 -16.83
CA VAL A 97 -18.05 4.14 -16.52
C VAL A 97 -18.25 3.31 -17.79
N GLU A 98 -19.27 3.62 -18.59
CA GLU A 98 -19.55 2.95 -19.86
C GLU A 98 -18.38 3.10 -20.84
N TYR A 99 -17.82 4.31 -20.95
CA TYR A 99 -16.65 4.54 -21.79
C TYR A 99 -15.46 3.68 -21.35
N GLY A 100 -15.11 3.69 -20.06
CA GLY A 100 -13.98 2.93 -19.56
C GLY A 100 -14.14 1.42 -19.76
N ILE A 101 -15.32 0.87 -19.46
CA ILE A 101 -15.63 -0.54 -19.70
C ILE A 101 -15.53 -0.87 -21.19
N GLY A 102 -16.15 -0.06 -22.06
CA GLY A 102 -16.14 -0.27 -23.51
C GLY A 102 -14.75 -0.21 -24.15
N HIS A 103 -13.78 0.43 -23.49
CA HIS A 103 -12.40 0.57 -23.96
C HIS A 103 -11.38 -0.22 -23.12
N ASN A 104 -11.85 -1.10 -22.22
CA ASN A 104 -11.00 -1.88 -21.32
C ASN A 104 -10.04 -1.02 -20.45
N ILE A 105 -10.51 0.15 -20.03
CA ILE A 105 -9.81 1.05 -19.13
C ILE A 105 -10.44 0.92 -17.74
N ALA A 106 -9.61 0.76 -16.70
CA ALA A 106 -10.09 0.64 -15.33
C ALA A 106 -10.79 1.94 -14.87
N VAL A 107 -11.96 1.82 -14.25
CA VAL A 107 -12.72 2.94 -13.70
C VAL A 107 -12.93 2.75 -12.20
N ILE A 108 -12.58 3.76 -11.42
CA ILE A 108 -12.78 3.82 -9.97
C ILE A 108 -13.76 4.97 -9.71
N SER A 109 -15.05 4.65 -9.75
CA SER A 109 -16.11 5.65 -9.66
C SER A 109 -16.43 6.02 -8.21
N GLY A 110 -16.82 7.27 -7.98
CA GLY A 110 -17.13 7.77 -6.64
C GLY A 110 -18.46 7.24 -6.10
N CYS A 111 -18.46 6.82 -4.85
CA CYS A 111 -19.62 6.33 -4.11
C CYS A 111 -19.60 6.91 -2.69
N SER A 112 -20.77 7.24 -2.16
CA SER A 112 -20.95 7.67 -0.77
C SER A 112 -22.16 7.01 -0.09
N SER A 113 -22.94 6.25 -0.85
CA SER A 113 -24.18 5.62 -0.40
C SER A 113 -24.32 4.17 -0.91
N PRO A 114 -25.18 3.35 -0.27
CA PRO A 114 -25.64 2.05 -0.78
C PRO A 114 -26.03 2.07 -2.27
N THR A 115 -26.84 3.04 -2.68
CA THR A 115 -27.31 3.19 -4.06
C THR A 115 -26.16 3.35 -5.05
N ASP A 116 -25.14 4.15 -4.72
CA ASP A 116 -23.97 4.34 -5.58
C ASP A 116 -23.19 3.02 -5.75
N VAL A 117 -23.01 2.28 -4.65
CA VAL A 117 -22.28 1.01 -4.64
C VAL A 117 -23.01 -0.05 -5.46
N GLU A 118 -24.32 -0.19 -5.29
CA GLU A 118 -25.14 -1.10 -6.08
C GLU A 118 -25.08 -0.75 -7.57
N GLN A 119 -25.08 0.55 -7.88
CA GLN A 119 -24.94 1.01 -9.24
C GLN A 119 -23.58 0.64 -9.82
N ALA A 120 -22.49 0.80 -9.07
CA ALA A 120 -21.15 0.36 -9.48
C ALA A 120 -21.05 -1.16 -9.68
N MET A 121 -21.65 -1.95 -8.78
CA MET A 121 -21.71 -3.40 -8.90
C MET A 121 -22.47 -3.85 -10.15
N LYS A 122 -23.56 -3.17 -10.52
CA LYS A 122 -24.31 -3.44 -11.75
C LYS A 122 -23.46 -3.29 -13.01
N TYR A 123 -22.47 -2.38 -13.00
CA TYR A 123 -21.49 -2.22 -14.08
C TYR A 123 -20.26 -3.13 -13.92
N GLY A 124 -20.26 -4.06 -12.96
CA GLY A 124 -19.15 -4.98 -12.74
C GLY A 124 -17.90 -4.35 -12.13
N LEU A 125 -18.01 -3.17 -11.52
CA LEU A 125 -16.90 -2.56 -10.80
C LEU A 125 -16.62 -3.31 -9.49
N HIS A 126 -15.34 -3.49 -9.17
CA HIS A 126 -14.88 -4.16 -7.95
C HIS A 126 -14.11 -3.24 -6.99
N LEU A 127 -13.75 -2.05 -7.45
CA LEU A 127 -13.11 -1.00 -6.67
C LEU A 127 -13.83 0.31 -6.97
N VAL A 128 -14.31 0.98 -5.92
CA VAL A 128 -14.94 2.31 -6.02
C VAL A 128 -14.20 3.31 -5.14
N LYS A 129 -14.26 4.59 -5.50
CA LYS A 129 -13.77 5.67 -4.65
C LYS A 129 -14.81 5.96 -3.58
N PHE A 130 -14.42 6.00 -2.31
CA PHE A 130 -15.30 6.49 -1.24
C PHE A 130 -15.00 7.98 -1.01
N PHE A 131 -15.90 8.86 -1.46
CA PHE A 131 -15.65 10.30 -1.47
C PHE A 131 -16.93 11.11 -1.18
N PRO A 132 -16.85 12.20 -0.39
CA PRO A 132 -15.69 12.66 0.40
C PRO A 132 -15.60 11.89 1.73
N ALA A 133 -14.54 11.08 1.92
CA ALA A 133 -14.48 10.04 2.96
C ALA A 133 -14.79 10.54 4.38
N GLU A 134 -14.03 11.52 4.90
CA GLU A 134 -14.25 12.03 6.26
C GLU A 134 -15.63 12.66 6.42
N ALA A 135 -16.04 13.50 5.47
CA ALA A 135 -17.32 14.20 5.52
C ALA A 135 -18.54 13.27 5.33
N ALA A 136 -18.36 12.13 4.67
CA ALA A 136 -19.37 11.09 4.50
C ALA A 136 -19.48 10.12 5.70
N GLY A 137 -18.79 10.41 6.81
CA GLY A 137 -18.85 9.61 8.04
C GLY A 137 -17.66 8.66 8.25
N GLY A 138 -16.64 8.77 7.41
CA GLY A 138 -15.32 8.16 7.58
C GLY A 138 -15.30 6.65 7.74
N VAL A 139 -14.34 6.16 8.53
CA VAL A 139 -14.15 4.72 8.81
C VAL A 139 -15.44 4.04 9.30
N ARG A 140 -16.25 4.72 10.12
CA ARG A 140 -17.51 4.17 10.64
C ARG A 140 -18.53 3.93 9.54
N MET A 141 -18.70 4.90 8.64
CA MET A 141 -19.57 4.72 7.47
C MET A 141 -19.04 3.60 6.58
N LEU A 142 -17.75 3.61 6.28
CA LEU A 142 -17.14 2.63 5.38
C LEU A 142 -17.25 1.19 5.91
N LYS A 143 -17.06 0.99 7.23
CA LYS A 143 -17.32 -0.30 7.91
C LYS A 143 -18.78 -0.74 7.72
N SER A 144 -19.74 0.16 7.92
CA SER A 144 -21.17 -0.13 7.75
C SER A 144 -21.53 -0.47 6.30
N LEU A 145 -21.01 0.30 5.35
CA LEU A 145 -21.23 0.12 3.92
C LEU A 145 -20.62 -1.21 3.44
N SER A 146 -19.48 -1.61 3.99
CA SER A 146 -18.79 -2.85 3.63
C SER A 146 -19.50 -4.14 4.04
N GLY A 147 -20.46 -4.07 4.98
CA GLY A 147 -21.20 -5.23 5.49
C GLY A 147 -22.00 -5.98 4.41
N PRO A 148 -22.96 -5.32 3.74
CA PRO A 148 -23.79 -5.96 2.71
C PRO A 148 -23.05 -6.20 1.38
N TYR A 149 -22.00 -5.44 1.07
CA TYR A 149 -21.31 -5.47 -0.23
C TYR A 149 -20.01 -6.27 -0.19
N SER A 150 -20.12 -7.55 0.18
CA SER A 150 -18.98 -8.45 0.26
C SER A 150 -18.23 -8.55 -1.08
N GLY A 151 -16.93 -8.27 -1.07
CA GLY A 151 -16.08 -8.31 -2.26
C GLY A 151 -15.93 -6.97 -2.99
N MET A 152 -16.72 -5.95 -2.65
CA MET A 152 -16.43 -4.57 -3.07
C MET A 152 -15.21 -4.05 -2.30
N LYS A 153 -14.29 -3.42 -3.02
CA LYS A 153 -13.17 -2.68 -2.46
C LYS A 153 -13.42 -1.18 -2.54
N PHE A 154 -12.81 -0.44 -1.63
CA PHE A 154 -12.94 1.00 -1.54
C PHE A 154 -11.58 1.69 -1.58
N MET A 155 -11.56 2.85 -2.22
CA MET A 155 -10.46 3.80 -2.19
C MET A 155 -10.94 5.11 -1.54
N PRO A 156 -10.88 5.24 -0.20
CA PRO A 156 -11.29 6.46 0.49
C PRO A 156 -10.43 7.65 0.04
N THR A 157 -11.07 8.80 -0.17
CA THR A 157 -10.41 10.06 -0.54
C THR A 157 -11.20 11.24 0.02
N GLY A 158 -10.51 12.29 0.44
CA GLY A 158 -11.12 13.49 1.03
C GLY A 158 -11.03 13.46 2.55
N GLY A 159 -10.14 14.30 3.10
CA GLY A 159 -9.82 14.33 4.53
C GLY A 159 -8.84 13.25 5.01
N ILE A 160 -8.29 12.45 4.09
CA ILE A 160 -7.23 11.49 4.41
C ILE A 160 -5.90 12.23 4.61
N THR A 161 -5.21 11.87 5.69
CA THR A 161 -3.95 12.44 6.15
C THR A 161 -3.00 11.31 6.53
N GLU A 162 -1.72 11.65 6.77
CA GLU A 162 -0.75 10.70 7.31
C GLU A 162 -1.24 10.08 8.64
N ALA A 163 -1.92 10.86 9.49
CA ALA A 163 -2.33 10.44 10.82
C ALA A 163 -3.52 9.47 10.85
N ASN A 164 -4.46 9.57 9.91
CA ASN A 164 -5.68 8.74 9.91
C ASN A 164 -5.67 7.64 8.83
N MET A 165 -4.73 7.65 7.88
CA MET A 165 -4.67 6.68 6.80
C MET A 165 -4.59 5.22 7.30
N GLY A 166 -3.87 4.98 8.39
CA GLY A 166 -3.77 3.65 9.01
C GLY A 166 -5.13 3.07 9.38
N GLU A 167 -6.00 3.88 10.02
CA GLU A 167 -7.34 3.45 10.44
C GLU A 167 -8.23 2.99 9.28
N TYR A 168 -8.04 3.60 8.09
CA TYR A 168 -8.70 3.18 6.87
C TYR A 168 -8.11 1.88 6.32
N LEU A 169 -6.78 1.78 6.25
CA LEU A 169 -6.09 0.63 5.67
C LEU A 169 -6.19 -0.64 6.53
N GLU A 170 -6.54 -0.52 7.81
CA GLU A 170 -6.91 -1.67 8.65
C GLU A 170 -8.19 -2.38 8.17
N LEU A 171 -9.05 -1.70 7.42
CA LEU A 171 -10.22 -2.33 6.81
C LEU A 171 -9.80 -3.19 5.63
N LYS A 172 -10.09 -4.49 5.69
CA LYS A 172 -9.84 -5.43 4.59
C LYS A 172 -10.51 -5.02 3.27
N GLN A 173 -11.58 -4.22 3.32
CA GLN A 173 -12.29 -3.70 2.16
C GLN A 173 -11.62 -2.45 1.56
N VAL A 174 -10.66 -1.83 2.24
CA VAL A 174 -9.91 -0.71 1.67
C VAL A 174 -8.72 -1.23 0.89
N ALA A 175 -8.68 -0.93 -0.42
CA ALA A 175 -7.58 -1.32 -1.28
C ALA A 175 -6.40 -0.36 -1.16
N ALA A 176 -6.70 0.94 -1.20
CA ALA A 176 -5.71 2.02 -1.13
C ALA A 176 -6.36 3.31 -0.60
N CYS A 177 -5.58 4.24 -0.09
CA CYS A 177 -6.04 5.57 0.29
C CYS A 177 -5.63 6.63 -0.74
N GLY A 178 -6.56 7.47 -1.17
CA GLY A 178 -6.29 8.62 -2.02
C GLY A 178 -6.04 9.88 -1.19
N GLY A 179 -4.97 10.62 -1.45
CA GLY A 179 -4.65 11.85 -0.71
C GLY A 179 -3.61 12.73 -1.40
N SER A 180 -3.56 14.00 -0.99
CA SER A 180 -2.57 14.98 -1.49
C SER A 180 -1.48 15.32 -0.47
N PHE A 181 -1.52 14.74 0.72
CA PHE A 181 -0.62 15.11 1.83
C PHE A 181 0.87 14.81 1.56
N MET A 182 1.17 13.85 0.68
CA MET A 182 2.55 13.55 0.23
C MET A 182 3.01 14.39 -0.97
N VAL A 183 2.11 15.13 -1.62
CA VAL A 183 2.39 15.95 -2.79
C VAL A 183 1.82 17.38 -2.62
N PRO A 184 2.28 18.15 -1.62
CA PRO A 184 1.75 19.50 -1.39
C PRO A 184 1.92 20.41 -2.61
N GLU A 185 0.85 21.10 -3.01
CA GLU A 185 0.84 21.96 -4.21
C GLU A 185 1.94 23.03 -4.16
N ASN A 186 2.19 23.62 -2.99
CA ASN A 186 3.23 24.63 -2.80
C ASN A 186 4.65 24.10 -3.03
N LEU A 187 4.91 22.81 -2.82
CA LEU A 187 6.21 22.19 -3.10
C LEU A 187 6.36 21.85 -4.58
N ILE A 188 5.27 21.41 -5.23
CA ILE A 188 5.23 21.17 -6.67
C ILE A 188 5.51 22.47 -7.43
N GLU A 189 4.85 23.56 -7.05
CA GLU A 189 5.04 24.88 -7.66
C GLU A 189 6.49 25.38 -7.54
N LYS A 190 7.11 25.18 -6.37
CA LYS A 190 8.53 25.50 -6.14
C LYS A 190 9.50 24.57 -6.84
N GLY A 191 9.04 23.41 -7.35
CA GLY A 191 9.90 22.37 -7.89
C GLY A 191 10.73 21.64 -6.83
N ASP A 192 10.28 21.61 -5.57
CA ASP A 192 10.97 20.92 -4.47
C ASP A 192 10.63 19.42 -4.47
N PHE A 193 11.10 18.73 -5.51
CA PHE A 193 10.86 17.30 -5.71
C PHE A 193 11.69 16.42 -4.77
N ILE A 194 12.77 16.95 -4.21
CA ILE A 194 13.57 16.26 -3.19
C ILE A 194 12.73 16.09 -1.93
N THR A 195 12.11 17.17 -1.44
CA THR A 195 11.23 17.08 -0.26
C THR A 195 10.03 16.18 -0.54
N ILE A 196 9.41 16.28 -1.72
CA ILE A 196 8.28 15.40 -2.10
C ILE A 196 8.69 13.92 -2.08
N ARG A 197 9.88 13.56 -2.58
CA ARG A 197 10.38 12.19 -2.52
C ARG A 197 10.48 11.68 -1.08
N GLU A 198 11.04 12.48 -0.17
CA GLU A 198 11.16 12.08 1.23
C GLU A 198 9.77 12.00 1.91
N MET A 199 8.83 12.87 1.56
CA MET A 199 7.44 12.79 2.03
C MET A 199 6.73 11.53 1.52
N ALA A 200 6.92 11.17 0.25
CA ALA A 200 6.38 9.93 -0.32
C ALA A 200 6.95 8.70 0.40
N LYS A 201 8.26 8.67 0.62
CA LYS A 201 8.93 7.60 1.37
C LYS A 201 8.41 7.49 2.81
N LYS A 202 8.24 8.63 3.48
CA LYS A 202 7.67 8.70 4.83
C LYS A 202 6.25 8.12 4.85
N ALA A 203 5.38 8.53 3.91
CA ALA A 203 4.02 8.02 3.81
C ALA A 203 3.97 6.50 3.59
N VAL A 204 4.87 5.94 2.78
CA VAL A 204 4.99 4.48 2.59
C VAL A 204 5.42 3.80 3.89
N HIS A 205 6.40 4.35 4.61
CA HIS A 205 6.86 3.79 5.88
C HIS A 205 5.78 3.83 6.96
N GLU A 206 5.03 4.92 7.05
CA GLU A 206 3.89 5.05 7.97
C GLU A 206 2.80 4.02 7.64
N MET A 207 2.43 3.88 6.37
CA MET A 207 1.48 2.86 5.92
C MET A 207 1.93 1.44 6.28
N LEU A 208 3.21 1.11 6.03
CA LEU A 208 3.73 -0.24 6.26
C LEU A 208 4.06 -0.50 7.73
N GLY A 209 4.27 0.54 8.54
CA GLY A 209 4.42 0.46 10.00
C GLY A 209 5.52 -0.50 10.46
N PHE A 210 6.71 -0.40 9.86
CA PHE A 210 7.83 -1.31 10.17
C PHE A 210 8.32 -1.15 11.61
N GLU A 211 8.36 -2.25 12.36
CA GLU A 211 8.81 -2.29 13.76
C GLU A 211 9.65 -3.54 14.02
N LEU A 212 10.68 -3.44 14.85
CA LEU A 212 11.42 -4.64 15.29
C LEU A 212 10.48 -5.51 16.14
N ALA A 213 10.35 -6.78 15.77
CA ALA A 213 9.47 -7.71 16.45
C ALA A 213 10.23 -8.54 17.49
N HIS A 214 11.22 -9.31 17.03
CA HIS A 214 12.07 -10.15 17.85
C HIS A 214 13.38 -10.50 17.13
N ILE A 215 14.36 -10.98 17.90
CA ILE A 215 15.63 -11.50 17.43
C ILE A 215 15.68 -12.99 17.78
N GLY A 216 15.78 -13.81 16.73
CA GLY A 216 16.04 -15.23 16.81
C GLY A 216 17.53 -15.53 16.95
N LEU A 217 17.87 -16.39 17.90
CA LEU A 217 19.22 -16.88 18.11
C LEU A 217 19.26 -18.37 17.78
N ASN A 218 20.12 -18.76 16.84
CA ASN A 218 20.30 -20.16 16.48
C ASN A 218 21.14 -20.88 17.52
N MET A 219 20.56 -21.87 18.22
CA MET A 219 21.27 -22.74 19.16
C MET A 219 21.44 -24.13 18.58
N LYS A 220 22.42 -24.89 19.07
CA LYS A 220 22.68 -26.24 18.54
C LYS A 220 21.63 -27.26 18.95
N ASN A 221 21.03 -27.07 20.12
CA ASN A 221 20.06 -27.98 20.71
C ASN A 221 19.16 -27.25 21.74
N ARG A 222 18.15 -27.97 22.24
CA ARG A 222 17.20 -27.47 23.24
C ARG A 222 17.87 -27.00 24.54
N ASP A 223 18.93 -27.68 25.01
CA ASP A 223 19.57 -27.34 26.29
C ASP A 223 20.31 -26.00 26.20
N GLU A 224 21.03 -25.75 25.09
CA GLU A 224 21.64 -24.45 24.81
C GLU A 224 20.56 -23.34 24.70
N ALA A 225 19.42 -23.62 24.07
CA ALA A 225 18.31 -22.68 24.00
C ALA A 225 17.71 -22.36 25.37
N MET A 226 17.56 -23.39 26.23
CA MET A 226 17.05 -23.21 27.59
C MET A 226 18.00 -22.36 28.44
N LEU A 227 19.31 -22.58 28.30
CA LEU A 227 20.34 -21.79 28.97
C LEU A 227 20.30 -20.33 28.50
N ALA A 228 20.29 -20.10 27.17
CA ALA A 228 20.24 -18.76 26.61
C ALA A 228 19.00 -17.98 27.08
N ALA A 229 17.81 -18.56 26.94
CA ALA A 229 16.58 -17.93 27.40
C ALA A 229 16.58 -17.73 28.94
N GLY A 230 17.12 -18.70 29.70
CA GLY A 230 17.27 -18.61 31.15
C GLY A 230 18.21 -17.50 31.61
N MET A 231 19.26 -17.20 30.84
CA MET A 231 20.13 -16.05 31.13
C MET A 231 19.37 -14.73 31.00
N PHE A 232 18.55 -14.56 29.95
CA PHE A 232 17.72 -13.37 29.81
C PHE A 232 16.67 -13.23 30.92
N GLU A 233 16.05 -14.34 31.32
CA GLU A 233 15.13 -14.38 32.46
C GLU A 233 15.84 -13.97 33.76
N SER A 234 17.01 -14.55 34.06
CA SER A 234 17.73 -14.30 35.30
C SER A 234 18.34 -12.89 35.38
N VAL A 235 18.83 -12.35 34.27
CA VAL A 235 19.55 -11.05 34.26
C VAL A 235 18.59 -9.88 34.07
N PHE A 236 17.56 -10.05 33.23
CA PHE A 236 16.68 -8.95 32.80
C PHE A 236 15.19 -9.18 33.16
N GLY A 237 14.83 -10.34 33.71
CA GLY A 237 13.45 -10.64 34.10
C GLY A 237 12.53 -11.04 32.94
N PHE A 238 13.08 -11.36 31.76
CA PHE A 238 12.30 -11.76 30.60
C PHE A 238 11.79 -13.19 30.77
N GLN A 239 10.53 -13.34 31.21
CA GLN A 239 9.92 -14.64 31.47
C GLN A 239 10.00 -15.57 30.27
N LYS A 240 10.34 -16.84 30.53
CA LYS A 240 10.43 -17.84 29.47
C LYS A 240 9.07 -18.37 29.04
N SER A 241 8.95 -18.65 27.75
CA SER A 241 7.83 -19.40 27.17
C SER A 241 8.36 -20.37 26.11
N GLU A 242 8.06 -21.66 26.24
CA GLU A 242 8.55 -22.70 25.34
C GLU A 242 7.42 -23.15 24.39
N ASN A 243 7.73 -23.21 23.09
CA ASN A 243 6.91 -23.88 22.07
C ASN A 243 7.70 -25.05 21.47
N ASP A 244 7.20 -25.74 20.45
CA ASP A 244 7.89 -26.91 19.88
C ASP A 244 9.28 -26.59 19.31
N ASN A 245 9.45 -25.45 18.64
CA ASN A 245 10.63 -25.09 17.87
C ASN A 245 11.63 -24.21 18.63
N SER A 246 11.17 -23.41 19.58
CA SER A 246 11.97 -22.37 20.24
C SER A 246 11.55 -22.13 21.69
N ILE A 247 12.41 -21.43 22.42
CA ILE A 247 12.17 -20.93 23.77
C ILE A 247 12.31 -19.41 23.71
N PHE A 248 11.20 -18.71 23.93
CA PHE A 248 11.18 -17.26 24.03
C PHE A 248 11.63 -16.81 25.41
N ALA A 249 12.33 -15.67 25.47
CA ALA A 249 12.49 -14.87 26.68
C ALA A 249 11.79 -13.51 26.44
N GLY A 250 10.66 -13.30 27.12
CA GLY A 250 9.75 -12.20 26.83
C GLY A 250 9.19 -12.29 25.41
N SER A 251 8.99 -11.14 24.76
CA SER A 251 8.49 -11.06 23.37
C SER A 251 9.58 -10.76 22.33
N TYR A 252 10.84 -10.61 22.76
CA TYR A 252 11.90 -10.03 21.93
C TYR A 252 13.04 -10.99 21.59
N ILE A 253 13.28 -12.03 22.39
CA ILE A 253 14.35 -12.99 22.16
C ILE A 253 13.75 -14.37 21.95
N GLU A 254 14.08 -15.00 20.83
CA GLU A 254 13.66 -16.35 20.47
C GLU A 254 14.90 -17.26 20.37
N ALA A 255 15.12 -18.14 21.34
CA ALA A 255 16.20 -19.12 21.27
C ALA A 255 15.71 -20.37 20.51
N MET A 256 16.20 -20.57 19.29
CA MET A 256 15.83 -21.72 18.45
C MET A 256 16.46 -23.00 18.99
N LYS A 257 15.70 -24.09 19.09
CA LYS A 257 16.21 -25.39 19.60
C LYS A 257 17.09 -26.13 18.61
N SER A 258 17.15 -25.67 17.36
CA SER A 258 18.05 -26.13 16.30
C SER A 258 18.34 -24.97 15.37
N PRO A 259 19.50 -24.93 14.68
CA PRO A 259 19.79 -23.86 13.74
C PRO A 259 18.73 -23.77 12.64
N PHE A 260 18.27 -22.55 12.37
CA PHE A 260 17.32 -22.22 11.31
C PHE A 260 17.99 -21.31 10.26
N PHE A 261 17.22 -20.44 9.58
CA PHE A 261 17.80 -19.47 8.65
C PHE A 261 18.74 -18.48 9.36
N GLY A 262 19.76 -18.04 8.62
CA GLY A 262 20.77 -17.08 9.10
C GLY A 262 21.91 -17.74 9.84
N GLU A 263 23.15 -17.31 9.58
CA GLU A 263 24.33 -17.78 10.31
C GLU A 263 24.19 -17.55 11.83
N LYS A 264 23.67 -16.37 12.21
CA LYS A 264 23.53 -15.92 13.61
C LYS A 264 22.10 -16.07 14.16
N GLY A 265 21.17 -16.53 13.33
CA GLY A 265 19.73 -16.54 13.61
C GLY A 265 18.98 -15.54 12.74
N HIS A 266 17.85 -15.03 13.23
CA HIS A 266 16.95 -14.18 12.44
C HIS A 266 16.56 -12.88 13.14
N ILE A 267 16.15 -11.90 12.34
CA ILE A 267 15.54 -10.65 12.80
C ILE A 267 14.15 -10.55 12.17
N ALA A 268 13.15 -10.48 13.04
CA ALA A 268 11.76 -10.32 12.65
C ALA A 268 11.39 -8.84 12.62
N VAL A 269 10.79 -8.39 11.52
CA VAL A 269 10.27 -7.02 11.36
C VAL A 269 8.76 -7.09 11.15
N ARG A 270 8.01 -6.56 12.11
CA ARG A 270 6.55 -6.38 12.04
C ARG A 270 6.19 -5.39 10.96
N THR A 271 5.06 -5.61 10.29
CA THR A 271 4.47 -4.68 9.34
C THR A 271 2.94 -4.76 9.39
N ASN A 272 2.27 -3.65 9.11
CA ASN A 272 0.81 -3.54 9.09
C ASN A 272 0.19 -4.42 8.00
N ASP A 273 0.89 -4.66 6.88
CA ASP A 273 0.45 -5.53 5.79
C ASP A 273 1.66 -6.21 5.13
N ALA A 274 1.86 -7.49 5.42
CA ALA A 274 3.00 -8.25 4.92
C ALA A 274 2.96 -8.48 3.41
N GLY A 275 1.77 -8.61 2.81
CA GLY A 275 1.62 -8.76 1.36
C GLY A 275 1.97 -7.48 0.61
N ARG A 276 1.54 -6.33 1.15
CA ARG A 276 1.90 -5.01 0.64
C ARG A 276 3.39 -4.72 0.83
N ALA A 277 3.95 -5.04 1.99
CA ALA A 277 5.38 -4.91 2.25
C ALA A 277 6.24 -5.78 1.30
N LEU A 278 5.84 -7.04 1.08
CA LEU A 278 6.46 -7.93 0.10
C LEU A 278 6.49 -7.29 -1.30
N SER A 279 5.36 -6.75 -1.74
CA SER A 279 5.22 -6.07 -3.04
C SER A 279 6.11 -4.82 -3.12
N TYR A 280 6.16 -4.03 -2.05
CA TYR A 280 7.03 -2.85 -1.93
C TYR A 280 8.52 -3.21 -2.09
N PHE A 281 8.99 -4.23 -1.37
CA PHE A 281 10.38 -4.65 -1.45
C PHE A 281 10.74 -5.32 -2.80
N LYS A 282 9.84 -6.13 -3.37
CA LYS A 282 10.03 -6.72 -4.71
C LYS A 282 10.21 -5.66 -5.79
N ARG A 283 9.41 -4.58 -5.77
CA ARG A 283 9.56 -3.43 -6.69
C ARG A 283 10.91 -2.72 -6.55
N ARG A 284 11.56 -2.85 -5.38
CA ARG A 284 12.88 -2.28 -5.08
C ARG A 284 14.03 -3.27 -5.33
N GLY A 285 13.75 -4.41 -5.96
CA GLY A 285 14.75 -5.40 -6.34
C GLY A 285 15.15 -6.39 -5.25
N PHE A 286 14.48 -6.40 -4.10
CA PHE A 286 14.72 -7.41 -3.07
C PHE A 286 14.03 -8.73 -3.43
N SER A 287 14.67 -9.84 -3.08
CA SER A 287 14.15 -11.19 -3.33
C SER A 287 13.80 -11.91 -2.02
N PHE A 288 12.89 -12.89 -2.11
CA PHE A 288 12.35 -13.60 -0.96
C PHE A 288 12.50 -15.12 -1.14
N ARG A 289 12.48 -15.84 -0.01
CA ARG A 289 12.40 -17.31 0.05
C ARG A 289 10.93 -17.68 0.02
N GLU A 290 10.39 -17.95 -1.16
CA GLU A 290 8.97 -18.24 -1.34
C GLU A 290 8.54 -19.49 -0.54
N GLU A 291 9.45 -20.45 -0.37
CA GLU A 291 9.27 -21.64 0.46
C GLU A 291 9.13 -21.34 1.96
N SER A 292 9.53 -20.14 2.41
CA SER A 292 9.39 -19.69 3.81
C SER A 292 8.07 -18.97 4.09
N ALA A 293 7.25 -18.75 3.07
CA ALA A 293 6.01 -18.00 3.20
C ALA A 293 5.01 -18.76 4.09
N VAL A 294 4.57 -18.10 5.16
CA VAL A 294 3.52 -18.59 6.04
C VAL A 294 2.26 -17.81 5.76
N TYR A 295 1.16 -18.49 5.44
CA TYR A 295 -0.14 -17.87 5.18
C TYR A 295 -1.12 -18.13 6.33
N LYS A 296 -1.95 -17.14 6.65
CA LYS A 296 -3.08 -17.28 7.57
C LYS A 296 -4.22 -18.06 6.91
N MET A 297 -5.20 -18.53 7.68
CA MET A 297 -6.33 -19.31 7.17
C MET A 297 -7.17 -18.58 6.11
N ASP A 298 -7.18 -17.25 6.14
CA ASP A 298 -7.88 -16.42 5.15
C ASP A 298 -7.03 -16.12 3.89
N GLY A 299 -5.87 -16.76 3.76
CA GLY A 299 -4.96 -16.61 2.62
C GLY A 299 -4.06 -15.38 2.70
N THR A 300 -4.16 -14.55 3.75
CA THR A 300 -3.26 -13.41 3.92
C THR A 300 -1.85 -13.86 4.30
N LEU A 301 -0.83 -13.15 3.80
CA LEU A 301 0.56 -13.46 4.13
C LEU A 301 0.82 -13.12 5.61
N GLY A 302 1.27 -14.11 6.37
CA GLY A 302 1.61 -13.98 7.79
C GLY A 302 3.09 -13.70 8.03
N ALA A 303 3.99 -14.38 7.31
CA ALA A 303 5.42 -14.12 7.38
C ALA A 303 6.16 -14.57 6.12
N VAL A 304 7.30 -13.96 5.81
CA VAL A 304 8.20 -14.39 4.72
C VAL A 304 9.62 -13.88 4.92
N TYR A 305 10.63 -14.72 4.67
CA TYR A 305 12.04 -14.36 4.76
C TYR A 305 12.58 -13.74 3.47
N PHE A 306 13.40 -12.71 3.62
CA PHE A 306 14.28 -12.24 2.55
C PHE A 306 15.26 -13.35 2.15
N ARG A 307 15.70 -13.34 0.89
CA ARG A 307 16.70 -14.29 0.41
C ARG A 307 18.08 -13.95 0.96
N GLU A 308 18.42 -12.67 0.90
CA GLU A 308 19.68 -12.12 1.39
C GLU A 308 19.69 -11.98 2.92
N GLU A 309 20.87 -12.16 3.52
CA GLU A 309 21.09 -11.93 4.95
C GLU A 309 21.64 -10.53 5.20
N ILE A 310 21.35 -9.97 6.38
CA ILE A 310 21.88 -8.70 6.84
C ILE A 310 22.78 -8.96 8.05
N GLY A 311 24.10 -8.78 7.88
CA GLY A 311 25.06 -8.97 8.98
C GLY A 311 25.18 -10.42 9.50
N GLY A 312 24.79 -11.41 8.70
CA GLY A 312 24.71 -12.83 9.06
C GLY A 312 23.38 -13.23 9.74
N PHE A 313 22.40 -12.32 9.78
CA PHE A 313 21.04 -12.65 10.20
C PHE A 313 20.13 -12.79 8.99
N ALA A 314 19.31 -13.84 8.98
CA ALA A 314 18.16 -13.87 8.08
C ALA A 314 17.14 -12.84 8.55
N VAL A 315 16.53 -12.09 7.63
CA VAL A 315 15.50 -11.11 7.99
C VAL A 315 14.17 -11.59 7.43
N HIS A 316 13.10 -11.42 8.19
CA HIS A 316 11.76 -11.74 7.71
C HIS A 316 10.72 -10.70 8.09
N LEU A 317 9.76 -10.54 7.20
CA LEU A 317 8.55 -9.77 7.48
C LEU A 317 7.61 -10.66 8.30
N VAL A 318 6.94 -10.06 9.27
CA VAL A 318 5.84 -10.67 10.00
C VAL A 318 4.65 -9.71 10.06
N GLN A 319 3.48 -10.23 9.74
CA GLN A 319 2.22 -9.50 9.81
C GLN A 319 1.90 -9.17 11.27
N LYS A 320 1.56 -7.91 11.57
CA LYS A 320 0.99 -7.51 12.86
C LYS A 320 -0.34 -8.22 13.14
#